data_AF-A0A165TDF0-F1
#
_entry.id   AF-A0A165TDF0-F1
#
_cell.length_a   1.000
_cell.length_b   1.000
_cell.length_c   1.000
_cell.angle_alpha   90.00
_cell.angle_beta   90.00
_cell.angle_gamma   90.00
#
_symmetry.space_group_name_H-M   'P 1'
#
loop_
_entity.id
_entity.type
_entity.pdbx_description
1 polymer ?
#
loop_
_entity_poly.entity_id
_entity_poly.type
_entity_poly.pdbx_seq_one_letter_code
_entity_poly.pdbx_strand_id
1 'polypeptide(L)'
;MERGTPRSRGQFHHYLPRFVGRRWLQEVKNVTLPGQKTKGGRHRPREYKQELINSYDIQSDTLHMGTTDLGKTFGIVDMYKDDADSTDVYRVERALSKLESDAARVFRVLDDAEKQGGSSVELVRSQVNTLRKFLFLTTYRNGVHSQQFLGVTLTR
;
A
#
# COMPACT_ATOMS: atom_id res chain seq x y z
N MET A 1 1.52 30.63 -25.10
CA MET A 1 0.72 30.20 -23.93
C MET A 1 1.02 28.74 -23.67
N GLU A 2 1.99 28.43 -22.83
CA GLU A 2 2.27 27.05 -22.42
C GLU A 2 1.19 26.60 -21.42
N ARG A 3 0.42 25.58 -21.80
CA ARG A 3 -0.52 24.91 -20.92
C ARG A 3 0.28 24.08 -19.94
N GLY A 4 0.44 24.59 -18.71
CA GLY A 4 1.03 23.82 -17.61
C GLY A 4 0.30 22.49 -17.45
N THR A 5 1.01 21.39 -17.70
CA THR A 5 0.53 20.04 -17.39
C THR A 5 0.11 19.99 -15.92
N PRO A 6 -1.11 19.51 -15.60
CA PRO A 6 -1.51 19.35 -14.21
C PRO A 6 -0.50 18.40 -13.55
N ARG A 7 0.24 18.89 -12.54
CA ARG A 7 1.06 18.06 -11.66
C ARG A 7 0.13 16.98 -11.08
N SER A 8 0.25 15.74 -11.54
CA SER A 8 -0.34 14.61 -10.84
C SER A 8 0.20 14.64 -9.41
N ARG A 9 -0.69 14.69 -8.42
CA ARG A 9 -0.27 14.43 -7.05
C ARG A 9 0.25 13.01 -7.02
N GLY A 10 1.53 12.83 -6.69
CA GLY A 10 2.14 11.51 -6.64
C GLY A 10 1.31 10.55 -5.78
N GLN A 11 1.25 9.29 -6.18
CA GLN A 11 0.44 8.29 -5.51
C GLN A 11 1.26 7.57 -4.45
N PHE A 12 0.77 7.53 -3.21
CA PHE A 12 1.48 6.87 -2.12
C PHE A 12 1.08 5.40 -2.06
N HIS A 13 2.00 4.52 -2.46
CA HIS A 13 1.75 3.08 -2.49
C HIS A 13 2.48 2.38 -1.35
N HIS A 14 1.82 1.43 -0.69
CA HIS A 14 2.44 0.70 0.42
C HIS A 14 3.19 -0.54 -0.08
N TYR A 15 4.46 -0.67 0.26
CA TYR A 15 5.21 -1.90 -0.01
C TYR A 15 4.79 -3.02 0.95
N LEU A 16 4.36 -2.67 2.17
CA LEU A 16 3.62 -3.55 3.09
C LEU A 16 2.12 -3.25 2.97
N PRO A 17 1.32 -4.12 2.32
CA PRO A 17 -0.12 -3.86 2.15
C PRO A 17 -0.80 -3.60 3.49
N ARG A 18 -1.56 -2.50 3.59
CA ARG A 18 -2.16 -2.05 4.86
C ARG A 18 -3.04 -3.11 5.53
N PHE A 19 -3.75 -3.92 4.75
CA PHE A 19 -4.61 -4.97 5.30
C PHE A 19 -3.80 -6.05 6.04
N VAL A 20 -2.54 -6.27 5.64
CA VAL A 20 -1.61 -7.15 6.35
C VAL A 20 -1.16 -6.48 7.65
N GLY A 21 -0.65 -5.25 7.57
CA GLY A 21 -0.14 -4.52 8.74
C GLY A 21 -1.18 -4.29 9.84
N ARG A 22 -2.47 -4.19 9.48
CA ARG A 22 -3.58 -4.05 10.44
C ARG A 22 -3.72 -5.21 11.42
N ARG A 23 -3.12 -6.37 11.18
CA ARG A 23 -3.09 -7.47 12.16
C ARG A 23 -2.27 -7.15 13.42
N TRP A 24 -1.40 -6.14 13.35
CA TRP A 24 -0.58 -5.66 14.49
C TRP A 24 -1.03 -4.29 15.00
N LEU A 25 -2.24 -3.85 14.62
CA LEU A 25 -2.82 -2.58 15.02
C LEU A 25 -2.95 -2.50 16.53
N GLN A 26 -2.41 -1.43 17.11
CA GLN A 26 -2.52 -1.13 18.54
C GLN A 26 -3.66 -0.16 18.80
N GLU A 27 -3.74 0.90 17.99
CA GLU A 27 -4.69 2.00 18.22
C GLU A 27 -5.11 2.65 16.89
N VAL A 28 -6.33 3.20 16.86
CA VAL A 28 -6.79 4.08 15.79
C VAL A 28 -7.17 5.43 16.38
N LYS A 29 -6.50 6.51 15.93
CA LYS A 29 -6.79 7.88 16.34
C LYS A 29 -7.46 8.64 15.21
N ASN A 30 -8.44 9.48 15.54
CA ASN A 30 -8.94 10.48 14.61
C ASN A 30 -8.04 11.71 14.72
N VAL A 31 -7.37 12.07 13.63
CA VAL A 31 -6.47 13.22 13.60
C VAL A 31 -7.04 14.28 12.67
N THR A 32 -7.18 15.49 13.20
CA THR A 32 -7.66 16.65 12.46
C THR A 32 -6.46 17.49 12.03
N LEU A 33 -6.23 17.60 10.73
CA LEU A 33 -5.19 18.44 10.16
C LEU A 33 -5.76 19.79 9.70
N PRO A 34 -4.94 20.86 9.70
CA PRO A 34 -5.32 22.13 9.13
C PRO A 34 -5.79 21.97 7.68
N GLY A 35 -6.99 22.47 7.39
CA GLY A 35 -7.58 22.39 6.06
C GLY A 35 -6.80 23.18 5.02
N GLN A 36 -6.69 22.66 3.80
CA GLN A 36 -6.27 23.46 2.65
C GLN A 36 -7.43 24.32 2.14
N LYS A 37 -7.13 25.52 1.62
CA LYS A 37 -8.12 26.36 0.94
C LYS A 37 -8.71 25.59 -0.24
N THR A 38 -10.02 25.36 -0.20
CA THR A 38 -10.74 24.80 -1.35
C THR A 38 -11.02 25.91 -2.38
N LYS A 39 -11.21 25.54 -3.66
CA LYS A 39 -11.69 26.46 -4.70
C LYS A 39 -13.11 26.93 -4.30
N GLY A 40 -13.18 28.04 -3.57
CA GLY A 40 -14.39 28.50 -2.88
C GLY A 40 -14.15 29.13 -1.51
N GLY A 41 -12.90 29.22 -1.04
CA GLY A 41 -12.53 30.00 0.16
C GLY A 41 -12.83 29.33 1.50
N ARG A 42 -13.57 28.22 1.53
CA ARG A 42 -13.86 27.48 2.77
C ARG A 42 -12.66 26.62 3.16
N HIS A 43 -12.11 26.86 4.34
CA HIS A 43 -11.24 25.92 5.05
C HIS A 43 -12.10 24.78 5.57
N ARG A 44 -11.91 23.57 5.04
CA ARG A 44 -12.46 22.35 5.65
C ARG A 44 -11.31 21.59 6.31
N PRO A 45 -11.37 21.32 7.62
CA PRO A 45 -10.36 20.51 8.27
C PRO A 45 -10.29 19.14 7.57
N ARG A 46 -9.07 18.61 7.46
CA ARG A 46 -8.86 17.28 6.89
C ARG A 46 -8.76 16.30 8.04
N GLU A 47 -9.79 15.48 8.19
CA GLU A 47 -9.79 14.38 9.14
C GLU A 47 -9.24 13.12 8.48
N TYR A 48 -8.40 12.37 9.19
CA TYR A 48 -8.01 11.03 8.79
C TYR A 48 -7.88 10.11 10.01
N LYS A 49 -8.08 8.83 9.77
CA LYS A 49 -7.83 7.77 10.75
C LYS A 49 -6.36 7.40 10.72
N GLN A 50 -5.65 7.73 11.79
CA GLN A 50 -4.28 7.30 12.03
C GLN A 50 -4.30 5.90 12.64
N GLU A 51 -3.67 4.95 11.96
CA GLU A 51 -3.56 3.55 12.38
C GLU A 51 -2.16 3.32 12.95
N LEU A 52 -2.06 3.05 14.25
CA LEU A 52 -0.79 2.97 14.97
C LEU A 52 -0.42 1.51 15.26
N ILE A 53 0.83 1.15 14.95
CA ILE A 53 1.40 -0.17 15.25
C ILE A 53 2.65 -0.03 16.12
N ASN A 54 3.08 -1.14 16.72
CA ASN A 54 4.44 -1.27 17.23
C ASN A 54 5.38 -1.55 16.05
N SER A 55 6.57 -0.96 16.06
CA SER A 55 7.63 -1.29 15.11
C SER A 55 8.98 -1.28 15.79
N TYR A 56 9.93 -2.00 15.20
CA TYR A 56 11.31 -2.03 15.64
C TYR A 56 12.18 -1.60 14.47
N ASP A 57 12.95 -0.53 14.68
CA ASP A 57 13.92 -0.05 13.71
C ASP A 57 15.26 -0.73 13.96
N ILE A 58 15.68 -1.55 13.00
CA ILE A 58 16.91 -2.34 13.05
C ILE A 58 18.15 -1.44 12.98
N GLN A 59 18.09 -0.33 12.23
CA GLN A 59 19.26 0.54 12.06
C GLN A 59 19.57 1.34 13.31
N SER A 60 18.52 1.79 14.01
CA SER A 60 18.64 2.57 15.25
C SER A 60 18.49 1.73 16.52
N ASP A 61 18.32 0.41 16.41
CA ASP A 61 18.07 -0.52 17.53
C ASP A 61 16.97 -0.03 18.48
N THR A 62 15.88 0.52 17.93
CA THR A 62 14.86 1.22 18.72
C THR A 62 13.49 0.58 18.54
N LEU A 63 12.84 0.28 19.67
CA LEU A 63 11.45 -0.17 19.71
C LEU A 63 10.49 1.03 19.82
N HIS A 64 9.66 1.23 18.80
CA HIS A 64 8.60 2.21 18.77
C HIS A 64 7.27 1.57 19.15
N MET A 65 6.78 1.83 20.37
CA MET A 65 5.49 1.29 20.83
C MET A 65 4.34 2.27 20.56
N GLY A 66 3.38 1.87 19.73
CA GLY A 66 2.14 2.62 19.48
C GLY A 66 2.33 4.00 18.83
N THR A 67 3.47 4.26 18.18
CA THR A 67 3.78 5.56 17.57
C THR A 67 3.94 5.49 16.06
N THR A 68 4.07 4.31 15.48
CA THR A 68 4.32 4.13 14.05
C THR A 68 3.02 4.20 13.26
N ASP A 69 2.88 5.23 12.41
CA ASP A 69 1.72 5.44 11.55
C ASP A 69 1.76 4.51 10.33
N LEU A 70 0.99 3.42 10.39
CA LEU A 70 0.90 2.41 9.34
C LEU A 70 0.57 3.01 7.96
N GLY A 71 -0.22 4.09 7.93
CA GLY A 71 -0.65 4.73 6.69
C GLY A 71 0.43 5.58 6.01
N LYS A 72 1.59 5.77 6.65
CA LYS A 72 2.68 6.63 6.18
C LYS A 72 4.05 5.98 6.22
N THR A 73 4.28 5.03 7.12
CA THR A 73 5.62 4.47 7.33
C THR A 73 6.03 3.48 6.24
N PHE A 74 5.09 2.65 5.76
CA PHE A 74 5.43 1.51 4.90
C PHE A 74 5.06 1.71 3.43
N GLY A 75 5.23 2.93 2.92
CA GLY A 75 4.96 3.23 1.53
C GLY A 75 5.91 4.24 0.93
N ILE A 76 5.87 4.34 -0.40
CA ILE A 76 6.71 5.16 -1.23
C ILE A 76 5.80 5.91 -2.21
N VAL A 77 6.06 7.19 -2.43
CA VAL A 77 5.36 7.98 -3.45
C VAL A 77 5.84 7.56 -4.83
N ASP A 78 4.90 7.32 -5.75
CA ASP A 78 5.15 6.95 -7.14
C ASP A 78 5.98 5.65 -7.27
N MET A 79 5.73 4.69 -6.37
CA MET A 79 6.48 3.43 -6.26
C MET A 79 6.50 2.62 -7.55
N TYR A 80 5.43 2.67 -8.34
CA TYR A 80 5.30 1.93 -9.61
C TYR A 80 5.04 2.85 -10.78
N LYS A 81 5.52 4.10 -10.70
CA LYS A 81 5.44 5.02 -11.82
C LYS A 81 6.35 4.52 -12.94
N ASP A 82 5.74 4.24 -14.08
CA ASP A 82 6.43 3.79 -15.28
C ASP A 82 6.70 5.00 -16.17
N ASP A 83 7.87 5.61 -16.01
CA ASP A 83 8.28 6.78 -16.79
C ASP A 83 8.55 6.46 -18.27
N ALA A 84 8.62 5.17 -18.65
CA ALA A 84 8.78 4.75 -20.05
C ALA A 84 7.45 4.74 -20.81
N ASP A 85 6.31 4.58 -20.13
CA ASP A 85 4.97 4.64 -20.73
C ASP A 85 4.44 6.08 -20.72
N SER A 86 4.64 6.79 -21.84
CA SER A 86 4.18 8.17 -22.00
C SER A 86 2.65 8.32 -22.07
N THR A 87 1.90 7.22 -22.21
CA THR A 87 0.44 7.25 -22.30
C THR A 87 -0.22 7.10 -20.93
N ASP A 88 0.36 6.29 -20.04
CA ASP A 88 -0.20 6.01 -18.72
C ASP A 88 0.87 5.54 -17.72
N VAL A 89 1.66 6.50 -17.22
CA VAL A 89 2.71 6.29 -16.22
C VAL A 89 2.22 5.63 -14.91
N TYR A 90 0.91 5.61 -14.65
CA TYR A 90 0.30 5.03 -13.44
C TYR A 90 -0.43 3.70 -13.69
N ARG A 91 -0.29 3.10 -14.88
CA ARG A 91 -0.98 1.85 -15.25
C ARG A 91 -0.68 0.72 -14.27
N VAL A 92 0.61 0.52 -13.96
CA VAL A 92 1.10 -0.54 -13.06
C VAL A 92 0.56 -0.31 -11.66
N GLU A 93 0.65 0.92 -11.16
CA GLU A 93 0.19 1.28 -9.82
C GLU A 93 -1.32 1.01 -9.63
N ARG A 94 -2.14 1.37 -10.61
CA ARG A 94 -3.60 1.07 -10.56
C ARG A 94 -3.89 -0.42 -10.63
N ALA A 95 -3.17 -1.16 -11.46
CA ALA A 95 -3.33 -2.61 -11.56
C ALA A 95 -2.97 -3.31 -10.24
N LEU A 96 -1.88 -2.88 -9.60
CA LEU A 96 -1.45 -3.41 -8.31
C LEU A 96 -2.38 -3.03 -7.16
N SER A 97 -2.86 -1.77 -7.13
CA SER A 97 -3.87 -1.33 -6.17
C SER A 97 -5.15 -2.16 -6.25
N LYS A 98 -5.60 -2.49 -7.48
CA LYS A 98 -6.76 -3.37 -7.68
C LYS A 98 -6.49 -4.78 -7.17
N LEU A 99 -5.34 -5.35 -7.52
CA LEU A 99 -4.96 -6.69 -7.08
C LEU A 99 -4.88 -6.78 -5.55
N GLU A 100 -4.33 -5.79 -4.87
CA GLU A 100 -4.26 -5.73 -3.40
C GLU A 100 -5.65 -5.65 -2.77
N SER A 101 -6.55 -4.86 -3.33
CA SER A 101 -7.94 -4.78 -2.86
C SER A 101 -8.66 -6.11 -3.01
N ASP A 102 -8.48 -6.79 -4.14
CA ASP A 102 -9.04 -8.11 -4.38
C ASP A 102 -8.42 -9.16 -3.45
N ALA A 103 -7.11 -9.13 -3.23
CA ALA A 103 -6.43 -10.02 -2.30
C ALA A 103 -6.92 -9.80 -0.87
N ALA A 104 -7.08 -8.56 -0.42
CA ALA A 104 -7.61 -8.24 0.91
C ALA A 104 -9.02 -8.80 1.15
N ARG A 105 -9.85 -8.91 0.10
CA ARG A 105 -11.14 -9.59 0.18
C ARG A 105 -10.98 -11.10 0.40
N VAL A 106 -10.02 -11.74 -0.28
CA VAL A 106 -9.76 -13.17 -0.08
C VAL A 106 -9.18 -13.44 1.31
N PHE A 107 -8.23 -12.62 1.77
CA PHE A 107 -7.69 -12.74 3.13
C PHE A 107 -8.76 -12.61 4.22
N ARG A 108 -9.77 -11.75 4.04
CA ARG A 108 -10.91 -11.70 4.97
C ARG A 108 -11.67 -13.03 5.06
N VAL A 109 -11.90 -13.70 3.92
CA VAL A 109 -12.53 -15.04 3.92
C VAL A 109 -11.68 -16.04 4.70
N LEU A 110 -10.35 -16.00 4.52
CA LEU A 110 -9.43 -16.84 5.28
C LEU A 110 -9.47 -16.54 6.78
N ASP A 111 -9.42 -15.25 7.16
CA ASP A 111 -9.45 -14.81 8.56
C ASP A 111 -10.76 -15.21 9.26
N ASP A 112 -11.89 -15.10 8.54
CA ASP A 112 -13.19 -15.46 9.09
C ASP A 112 -13.31 -16.99 9.28
N ALA A 113 -12.78 -17.78 8.34
CA ALA A 113 -12.71 -19.23 8.49
C ALA A 113 -11.81 -19.67 9.65
N GLU A 114 -10.64 -19.02 9.80
CA GLU A 114 -9.71 -19.27 10.92
C GLU A 114 -10.39 -18.97 12.27
N LYS A 115 -11.04 -17.81 12.40
CA LYS A 115 -11.74 -17.41 13.64
C LYS A 115 -12.89 -18.35 14.02
N GLN A 116 -13.52 -18.98 13.03
CA GLN A 116 -14.58 -19.96 13.24
C GLN A 116 -14.03 -21.36 13.60
N GLY A 117 -12.71 -21.53 13.65
CA GLY A 117 -12.06 -22.81 13.94
C GLY A 117 -12.12 -23.80 12.77
N GLY A 118 -12.32 -23.31 11.54
CA GLY A 118 -12.38 -24.16 10.35
C GLY A 118 -11.02 -24.78 10.03
N SER A 119 -10.98 -26.10 9.83
CA SER A 119 -9.78 -26.81 9.37
C SER A 119 -9.51 -26.65 7.87
N SER A 120 -10.46 -26.10 7.12
CA SER A 120 -10.39 -25.91 5.67
C SER A 120 -11.24 -24.72 5.23
N VAL A 121 -10.90 -24.14 4.08
CA VAL A 121 -11.63 -23.03 3.46
C VAL A 121 -11.82 -23.31 1.98
N GLU A 122 -13.04 -23.14 1.49
CA GLU A 122 -13.34 -23.26 0.07
C GLU A 122 -13.14 -21.92 -0.62
N LEU A 123 -12.31 -21.92 -1.68
CA LEU A 123 -12.07 -20.76 -2.51
C LEU A 123 -12.43 -21.08 -3.96
N VAL A 124 -13.16 -20.18 -4.61
CA VAL A 124 -13.38 -20.30 -6.06
C VAL A 124 -12.07 -20.06 -6.82
N ARG A 125 -11.97 -20.59 -8.04
CA ARG A 125 -10.78 -20.48 -8.89
C ARG A 125 -10.26 -19.04 -9.03
N SER A 126 -11.16 -18.06 -9.12
CA SER A 126 -10.77 -16.65 -9.23
C SER A 126 -10.07 -16.13 -7.97
N GLN A 127 -10.53 -16.51 -6.78
CA GLN A 127 -9.89 -16.14 -5.50
C GLN A 127 -8.51 -16.77 -5.38
N VAL A 128 -8.38 -18.06 -5.72
CA VAL A 128 -7.08 -18.76 -5.75
C VAL A 128 -6.11 -18.06 -6.71
N ASN A 129 -6.58 -17.68 -7.91
CA ASN A 129 -5.75 -16.95 -8.88
C ASN A 129 -5.35 -15.55 -8.39
N THR A 130 -6.25 -14.84 -7.70
CA THR A 130 -5.92 -13.57 -7.05
C THR A 130 -4.82 -13.74 -6.01
N LEU A 131 -4.92 -14.75 -5.13
CA LEU A 131 -3.88 -15.04 -4.14
C LEU A 131 -2.55 -15.38 -4.80
N ARG A 132 -2.55 -16.24 -5.83
CA ARG A 132 -1.31 -16.59 -6.57
C ARG A 132 -0.64 -15.35 -7.14
N LYS A 133 -1.39 -14.48 -7.83
CA LYS A 133 -0.86 -13.24 -8.41
C LYS A 133 -0.32 -12.31 -7.33
N PHE A 134 -1.08 -12.13 -6.25
CA PHE A 134 -0.69 -11.29 -5.13
C PHE A 134 0.60 -11.79 -4.47
N LEU A 135 0.65 -13.06 -4.07
CA LEU A 135 1.81 -13.66 -3.42
C LEU A 135 3.05 -13.61 -4.32
N PHE A 136 2.89 -13.96 -5.60
CA PHE A 136 3.96 -13.84 -6.59
C PHE A 136 4.53 -12.43 -6.57
N LEU A 137 3.70 -11.41 -6.80
CA LEU A 137 4.16 -10.02 -6.84
C LEU A 137 4.76 -9.54 -5.51
N THR A 138 4.21 -9.94 -4.36
CA THR A 138 4.78 -9.61 -3.05
C THR A 138 6.18 -10.19 -2.88
N THR A 139 6.46 -11.41 -3.36
CA THR A 139 7.80 -12.01 -3.36
C THR A 139 8.81 -11.21 -4.22
N TYR A 140 8.35 -10.60 -5.31
CA TYR A 140 9.19 -9.78 -6.19
C TYR A 140 9.39 -8.33 -5.72
N ARG A 141 8.59 -7.85 -4.76
CA ARG A 141 8.73 -6.50 -4.18
C ARG A 141 9.92 -6.36 -3.22
N ASN A 142 10.52 -7.46 -2.78
CA ASN A 142 11.76 -7.40 -2.00
C ASN A 142 12.90 -6.90 -2.92
N GLY A 143 13.66 -5.89 -2.48
CA GLY A 143 14.51 -5.03 -3.31
C GLY A 143 15.60 -5.74 -4.14
N VAL A 144 15.87 -7.02 -3.86
CA VAL A 144 16.78 -7.86 -4.65
C VAL A 144 16.11 -8.39 -5.94
N HIS A 145 14.79 -8.60 -5.96
CA HIS A 145 14.08 -9.21 -7.08
C HIS A 145 13.42 -8.20 -8.02
N SER A 146 13.09 -6.99 -7.55
CA SER A 146 12.53 -5.92 -8.39
C SER A 146 13.48 -5.49 -9.52
N GLN A 147 14.79 -5.66 -9.32
CA GLN A 147 15.84 -5.34 -10.29
C GLN A 147 15.72 -6.15 -11.60
N GLN A 148 15.11 -7.35 -11.57
CA GLN A 148 14.94 -8.21 -12.74
C GLN A 148 13.92 -7.69 -13.76
N PHE A 149 12.98 -6.83 -13.32
CA PHE A 149 11.91 -6.30 -14.18
C PHE A 149 12.13 -4.85 -14.60
N LEU A 150 13.02 -4.12 -13.92
CA LEU A 150 13.35 -2.73 -14.21
C LEU A 150 14.51 -2.57 -15.22
N GLY A 151 15.07 -3.67 -15.73
CA GLY A 151 16.08 -3.63 -16.80
C GLY A 151 17.41 -2.94 -16.43
N VAL A 152 17.67 -2.66 -15.16
CA VAL A 152 18.92 -2.03 -14.73
C VAL A 152 19.99 -3.11 -14.55
N THR A 153 20.72 -3.38 -15.63
CA THR A 153 21.97 -4.14 -15.58
C THR A 153 23.02 -3.28 -14.88
N LEU A 154 23.37 -3.61 -13.63
CA LEU A 154 24.55 -3.06 -12.99
C LEU A 154 25.80 -3.68 -13.65
N THR A 155 26.46 -2.89 -14.49
CA THR A 155 27.88 -3.10 -14.82
C THR A 155 28.68 -3.11 -13.52
N ARG A 156 29.34 -4.23 -13.26
CA ARG A 156 30.39 -4.36 -12.24
C ARG A 156 31.57 -3.46 -12.55
#